data_AF-A0A7L3LYT2-F1
#
_entry.id   AF-A0A7L3LYT2-F1
#
_cell.length_a   1.000
_cell.length_b   1.000
_cell.length_c   1.000
_cell.angle_alpha   90.00
_cell.angle_beta   90.00
_cell.angle_gamma   90.00
#
_symmetry.space_group_name_H-M   'P 1'
#
loop_
_entity.id
_entity.type
_entity.pdbx_description
1 polymer ?
#
loop_
_entity_poly.entity_id
_entity_poly.type
_entity_poly.pdbx_seq_one_letter_code
_entity_poly.pdbx_strand_id
1 'polypeptide(L)'
;FVSLTVEQKCELAERELTEVKGEIQRMKENSEKTLHNLEAVIEEADVWWTDIKKANSEFEKDIISTISSKKGSVIASQKLLRYMEEKNRQRDLLREKLCCRNYLLKCYKKKLQQELRQKEQMAEAVSEERLQQLQVRNAQYQKKIAEMNQELLQLKLTSGKAVQNFNFYKRKLQDAMEMSTSLMKDISQRKEVLEKIVRETAVVEKQRAEAELVNEKLQKQFSDYSVPPVMSYVQKKMAVADLEKSIKTWESKVAVAKMSLQSYRRAWNKVKKSGNQH
;
A
#
# COMPACT_ATOMS: atom_id res chain seq x y z
N PHE A 1 -51.49 -4.90 21.01
CA PHE A 1 -50.58 -4.47 22.10
C PHE A 1 -49.22 -4.22 21.49
N VAL A 2 -48.78 -2.96 21.40
CA VAL A 2 -47.45 -2.64 20.89
C VAL A 2 -46.45 -3.03 21.97
N SER A 3 -45.60 -4.02 21.70
CA SER A 3 -44.55 -4.44 22.62
C SER A 3 -43.43 -3.41 22.64
N LEU A 4 -43.03 -2.95 23.82
CA LEU A 4 -41.85 -2.08 24.00
C LEU A 4 -40.62 -2.72 23.35
N THR A 5 -39.84 -1.90 22.64
CA THR A 5 -38.56 -2.33 22.06
C THR A 5 -37.57 -2.67 23.17
N VAL A 6 -36.53 -3.45 22.84
CA VAL A 6 -35.50 -3.83 23.81
C VAL A 6 -34.82 -2.60 24.42
N GLU A 7 -34.55 -1.58 23.60
CA GLU A 7 -33.97 -0.30 24.06
C GLU A 7 -34.87 0.40 25.07
N GLN A 8 -36.17 0.53 24.79
CA GLN A 8 -37.13 1.15 25.72
C GLN A 8 -37.23 0.39 27.04
N LYS A 9 -37.10 -0.96 27.00
CA LYS A 9 -37.06 -1.78 28.22
C LYS A 9 -35.78 -1.56 29.02
N CYS A 10 -34.64 -1.41 28.36
CA CYS A 10 -33.36 -1.09 29.02
C CYS A 10 -33.42 0.31 29.65
N GLU A 11 -33.89 1.33 28.92
CA GLU A 11 -34.05 2.69 29.45
C GLU A 11 -34.98 2.73 30.66
N LEU A 12 -36.10 2.01 30.61
CA LEU A 12 -37.02 1.89 31.74
C LEU A 12 -36.34 1.19 32.93
N ALA A 13 -35.64 0.08 32.70
CA ALA A 13 -34.93 -0.64 33.75
C ALA A 13 -33.82 0.21 34.40
N GLU A 14 -33.09 1.00 33.62
CA GLU A 14 -32.08 1.93 34.13
C GLU A 14 -32.72 3.03 34.98
N ARG A 15 -33.84 3.61 34.52
CA ARG A 15 -34.59 4.63 35.27
C ARG A 15 -35.08 4.09 36.61
N GLU A 16 -35.78 2.95 36.60
CA GLU A 16 -36.25 2.27 37.81
C GLU A 16 -35.09 1.95 38.76
N LEU A 17 -33.96 1.49 38.23
CA LEU A 17 -32.77 1.22 39.02
C LEU A 17 -32.21 2.50 39.66
N THR A 18 -32.20 3.64 38.96
CA THR A 18 -31.78 4.92 39.54
C THR A 18 -32.76 5.42 40.60
N GLU A 19 -34.06 5.26 40.39
CA GLU A 19 -35.11 5.67 41.33
C GLU A 19 -35.06 4.84 42.62
N VAL A 20 -35.00 3.51 42.50
CA VAL A 20 -34.85 2.59 43.64
C VAL A 20 -33.56 2.87 44.41
N LYS A 21 -32.43 3.15 43.73
CA LYS A 21 -31.20 3.56 44.41
C LYS A 21 -31.39 4.86 45.21
N GLY A 22 -32.08 5.84 44.63
CA GLY A 22 -32.41 7.09 45.31
C GLY A 22 -33.31 6.87 46.53
N GLU A 23 -34.31 6.00 46.42
CA GLU A 23 -35.19 5.62 47.53
C GLU A 23 -34.45 4.91 48.66
N ILE A 24 -33.59 3.94 48.32
CA ILE A 24 -32.76 3.23 49.31
C ILE A 24 -31.88 4.23 50.06
N GLN A 25 -31.26 5.18 49.34
CA GLN A 25 -30.40 6.18 49.97
C GLN A 25 -31.19 7.11 50.90
N ARG A 26 -32.37 7.59 50.47
CA ARG A 26 -33.26 8.39 51.34
C ARG A 26 -33.73 7.61 52.57
N MET A 27 -34.10 6.34 52.39
CA MET A 27 -34.51 5.47 53.48
C MET A 27 -33.37 5.30 54.49
N LYS A 28 -32.15 5.06 54.00
CA LYS A 28 -30.95 4.93 54.82
C LYS A 28 -30.70 6.20 55.63
N GLU A 29 -30.66 7.37 54.99
CA GLU A 29 -30.46 8.66 55.68
C GLU A 29 -31.53 8.94 56.73
N ASN A 30 -32.80 8.60 56.45
CA ASN A 30 -33.88 8.77 57.42
C ASN A 30 -33.75 7.79 58.59
N SER A 31 -33.38 6.53 58.32
CA SER A 31 -33.16 5.53 59.37
C SER A 31 -32.00 5.91 60.29
N GLU A 32 -30.89 6.41 59.72
CA GLU A 32 -29.74 6.89 60.47
C GLU A 32 -30.10 8.10 61.35
N LYS A 33 -30.86 9.07 60.81
CA LYS A 33 -31.35 10.22 61.60
C LYS A 33 -32.24 9.76 62.76
N THR A 34 -33.17 8.83 62.51
CA THR A 34 -34.05 8.30 63.57
C THR A 34 -33.24 7.58 64.63
N LEU A 35 -32.26 6.77 64.23
CA LEU A 35 -31.39 6.03 65.15
C LEU A 35 -30.60 6.99 66.06
N HIS A 36 -29.94 8.01 65.48
CA HIS A 36 -29.22 9.02 66.28
C HIS A 36 -30.16 9.79 67.23
N ASN A 37 -31.39 10.09 66.80
CA ASN A 37 -32.36 10.74 67.68
C ASN A 37 -32.78 9.84 68.85
N LEU A 38 -32.98 8.54 68.60
CA LEU A 38 -33.33 7.58 69.64
C LEU A 38 -32.17 7.39 70.63
N GLU A 39 -30.93 7.28 70.15
CA GLU A 39 -29.73 7.23 71.00
C GLU A 39 -29.64 8.48 71.89
N ALA A 40 -29.83 9.67 71.33
CA ALA A 40 -29.82 10.91 72.11
C ALA A 40 -30.92 10.96 73.19
N VAL A 41 -32.12 10.42 72.89
CA VAL A 41 -33.22 10.34 73.86
C VAL A 41 -32.90 9.35 74.99
N ILE A 42 -32.26 8.22 74.67
CA ILE A 42 -31.82 7.24 75.68
C ILE A 42 -30.77 7.85 76.60
N GLU A 43 -29.75 8.51 76.03
CA GLU A 43 -28.72 9.20 76.80
C GLU A 43 -29.31 10.28 77.71
N GLU A 44 -30.28 11.07 77.21
CA GLU A 44 -30.98 12.06 78.02
C GLU A 44 -31.76 11.41 79.17
N ALA A 45 -32.50 10.33 78.89
CA ALA A 45 -33.26 9.60 79.90
C ALA A 45 -32.35 9.00 81.00
N ASP A 46 -31.18 8.48 80.63
CA ASP A 46 -30.19 7.96 81.59
C ASP A 46 -29.65 9.08 82.49
N VAL A 47 -29.32 10.24 81.93
CA VAL A 47 -28.90 11.41 82.72
C VAL A 47 -30.01 11.82 83.69
N TRP A 48 -31.25 11.96 83.20
CA TRP A 48 -32.40 12.32 84.03
C TRP A 48 -32.64 11.32 85.16
N TRP A 49 -32.52 10.02 84.87
CA TRP A 49 -32.67 8.96 85.87
C TRP A 49 -31.62 9.08 86.98
N THR A 50 -30.36 9.33 86.62
CA THR A 50 -29.30 9.52 87.61
C THR A 50 -29.53 10.76 88.48
N ASP A 51 -30.03 11.85 87.90
CA ASP A 51 -30.32 13.10 88.61
C ASP A 51 -31.53 12.97 89.53
N ILE A 52 -32.60 12.30 89.10
CA ILE A 52 -33.78 11.99 89.95
C ILE A 52 -33.37 11.14 91.14
N LYS A 53 -32.56 10.09 90.91
CA LYS A 53 -32.09 9.22 92.00
C LYS A 53 -31.27 9.99 93.03
N LYS A 54 -30.37 10.88 92.58
CA LYS A 54 -29.62 11.78 93.47
C LYS A 54 -30.56 12.72 94.22
N ALA A 55 -31.47 13.40 93.53
CA ALA A 55 -32.43 14.33 94.12
C ALA A 55 -33.32 13.65 95.19
N ASN A 56 -33.74 12.41 94.94
CA ASN A 56 -34.52 11.64 95.92
C ASN A 56 -33.68 11.31 97.16
N SER A 57 -32.44 10.86 96.98
CA SER A 57 -31.54 10.57 98.10
C SER A 57 -31.19 11.81 98.93
N GLU A 58 -30.99 12.96 98.28
CA GLU A 58 -30.75 14.25 98.94
C GLU A 58 -32.00 14.71 99.70
N PHE A 59 -33.19 14.57 99.11
CA PHE A 59 -34.44 14.92 99.77
C PHE A 59 -34.72 14.05 101.01
N GLU A 60 -34.52 12.74 100.90
CA GLU A 60 -34.65 11.82 102.03
C GLU A 60 -33.70 12.20 103.18
N LYS A 61 -32.44 12.49 102.82
CA LYS A 61 -31.41 12.87 103.79
C LYS A 61 -31.67 14.24 104.42
N ASP A 62 -31.95 15.28 103.64
CA ASP A 62 -31.95 16.65 104.14
C ASP A 62 -33.31 17.08 104.71
N ILE A 63 -34.40 16.50 104.21
CA ILE A 63 -35.78 16.87 104.55
C ILE A 63 -36.43 15.80 105.40
N ILE A 64 -36.55 14.57 104.90
CA ILE A 64 -37.31 13.51 105.59
C ILE A 64 -36.67 13.17 106.94
N SER A 65 -35.34 12.95 106.96
CA SER A 65 -34.64 12.61 108.21
C SER A 65 -34.79 13.71 109.27
N THR A 66 -34.72 14.98 108.86
CA THR A 66 -34.73 16.13 109.78
C THR A 66 -36.12 16.46 110.29
N ILE A 67 -37.16 16.27 109.46
CA ILE A 67 -38.54 16.60 109.81
C ILE A 67 -39.25 15.46 110.54
N SER A 68 -38.74 14.22 110.45
CA SER A 68 -39.37 13.04 111.06
C SER A 68 -39.70 13.18 112.55
N SER A 69 -38.87 13.91 113.31
CA SER A 69 -39.06 14.14 114.75
C SER A 69 -39.93 15.35 115.11
N LYS A 70 -40.25 16.24 114.16
CA LYS A 70 -40.99 17.50 114.37
C LYS A 70 -42.12 17.70 113.36
N LYS A 71 -42.74 16.58 112.94
CA LYS A 71 -43.81 16.56 111.93
C LYS A 71 -44.97 17.47 112.35
N GLY A 72 -45.38 18.37 111.44
CA GLY A 72 -46.45 19.35 111.70
C GLY A 72 -45.99 20.67 112.34
N SER A 73 -44.71 20.83 112.66
CA SER A 73 -44.19 22.12 113.18
C SER A 73 -44.01 23.16 112.07
N VAL A 74 -44.15 24.45 112.42
CA VAL A 74 -43.86 25.59 111.52
C VAL A 74 -42.41 25.52 111.00
N ILE A 75 -41.49 25.04 111.83
CA ILE A 75 -40.06 24.88 111.49
C ILE A 75 -39.87 23.84 110.38
N ALA A 76 -40.63 22.74 110.40
CA ALA A 76 -40.60 21.74 109.34
C ALA A 76 -41.08 22.31 108.00
N SER A 77 -42.20 23.04 108.00
CA SER A 77 -42.74 23.70 106.80
C SER A 77 -41.77 24.75 106.23
N GLN A 78 -41.14 25.56 107.08
CA GLN A 78 -40.13 26.54 106.65
C GLN A 78 -38.86 25.89 106.07
N LYS A 79 -38.45 24.72 106.58
CA LYS A 79 -37.31 23.98 106.02
C LYS A 79 -37.65 23.43 104.63
N LEU A 80 -38.85 22.86 104.47
CA LEU A 80 -39.33 22.38 103.18
C LEU A 80 -39.44 23.51 102.15
N LEU A 81 -39.99 24.66 102.54
CA LEU A 81 -40.11 25.83 101.67
C LEU A 81 -38.73 26.31 101.17
N ARG A 82 -37.77 26.49 102.09
CA ARG A 82 -36.40 26.90 101.73
C ARG A 82 -35.72 25.91 100.79
N TYR A 83 -35.93 24.61 100.99
CA TYR A 83 -35.40 23.58 100.08
C TYR A 83 -36.02 23.70 98.68
N MET A 84 -37.33 23.89 98.59
CA MET A 84 -38.01 24.08 97.30
C MET A 84 -37.52 25.35 96.59
N GLU A 85 -37.35 26.46 97.31
CA GLU A 85 -36.81 27.72 96.78
C GLU A 85 -35.39 27.54 96.24
N GLU A 86 -34.48 26.91 97.00
CA GLU A 86 -33.10 26.68 96.56
C GLU A 86 -33.04 25.73 95.35
N LYS A 87 -33.84 24.65 95.33
CA LYS A 87 -33.91 23.74 94.17
C LYS A 87 -34.49 24.43 92.93
N ASN A 88 -35.49 25.30 93.10
CA ASN A 88 -36.00 26.13 92.00
C ASN A 88 -34.91 27.05 91.45
N ARG A 89 -34.17 27.75 92.33
CA ARG A 89 -33.05 28.63 91.96
C ARG A 89 -31.95 27.89 91.20
N GLN A 90 -31.58 26.69 91.66
CA GLN A 90 -30.60 25.83 90.98
C GLN A 90 -31.07 25.40 89.58
N ARG A 91 -32.35 25.04 89.45
CA ARG A 91 -32.95 24.69 88.15
C ARG A 91 -32.96 25.88 87.19
N ASP A 92 -33.26 27.08 87.67
CA ASP A 92 -33.25 28.30 86.85
C ASP A 92 -31.83 28.62 86.35
N LEU A 93 -30.82 28.55 87.23
CA LEU A 93 -29.41 28.73 86.84
C LEU A 93 -28.96 27.70 85.80
N LEU A 94 -29.35 26.43 85.97
CA LEU A 94 -29.04 25.38 85.00
C LEU A 94 -29.72 25.64 83.65
N ARG A 95 -30.99 26.09 83.67
CA ARG A 95 -31.73 26.45 82.46
C ARG A 95 -31.02 27.56 81.69
N GLU A 96 -30.61 28.63 82.37
CA GLU A 96 -29.88 29.73 81.74
C GLU A 96 -28.56 29.25 81.12
N LYS A 97 -27.78 28.44 81.86
CA LYS A 97 -26.54 27.84 81.36
C LYS A 97 -26.76 27.00 80.11
N LEU A 98 -27.79 26.15 80.11
CA LEU A 98 -28.14 25.29 78.97
C LEU A 98 -28.66 26.12 77.78
N CYS A 99 -29.48 27.14 78.01
CA CYS A 99 -29.94 28.07 76.97
C CYS A 99 -28.77 28.77 76.28
N CYS A 100 -27.83 29.32 77.05
CA CYS A 100 -26.62 29.94 76.52
C CYS A 100 -25.77 28.96 75.70
N ARG A 101 -25.57 27.74 76.20
CA ARG A 101 -24.81 26.70 75.47
C ARG A 101 -25.52 26.27 74.19
N ASN A 102 -26.85 26.09 74.23
CA ASN A 102 -27.66 25.74 73.05
C ASN A 102 -27.60 26.83 71.98
N TYR A 103 -27.67 28.10 72.37
CA TYR A 103 -27.51 29.24 71.46
C TYR A 103 -26.15 29.23 70.77
N LEU A 104 -25.05 29.06 71.53
CA LEU A 104 -23.70 28.96 70.97
C LEU A 104 -23.55 27.80 69.99
N LEU A 105 -24.05 26.61 70.35
CA LEU A 105 -24.01 25.43 69.48
C LEU A 105 -24.84 25.62 68.20
N LYS A 106 -26.02 26.26 68.30
CA LYS A 106 -26.83 26.62 67.11
C LYS A 106 -26.08 27.57 66.18
N CYS A 107 -25.42 28.59 66.73
CA CYS A 107 -24.60 29.52 65.95
C CYS A 107 -23.41 28.80 65.29
N TYR A 108 -22.72 27.92 66.01
CA TYR A 108 -21.61 27.14 65.48
C TYR A 108 -22.05 26.17 64.37
N LYS A 109 -23.17 25.44 64.57
CA LYS A 109 -23.79 24.58 63.55
C LYS A 109 -24.08 25.36 62.28
N LYS A 110 -24.68 26.56 62.38
CA LYS A 110 -24.97 27.41 61.22
C LYS A 110 -23.70 27.82 60.47
N LYS A 111 -22.62 28.17 61.18
CA LYS A 111 -21.32 28.49 60.57
C LYS A 111 -20.76 27.29 59.80
N LEU A 112 -20.69 26.11 60.42
CA LEU A 112 -20.21 24.90 59.75
C LEU A 112 -21.06 24.53 58.53
N GLN A 113 -22.38 24.65 58.61
CA GLN A 113 -23.28 24.41 57.47
C GLN A 113 -23.08 25.43 56.33
N GLN A 114 -22.65 26.65 56.64
CA GLN A 114 -22.32 27.65 55.62
C GLN A 114 -20.97 27.34 54.96
N GLU A 115 -19.95 26.99 55.75
CA GLU A 115 -18.64 26.58 55.25
C GLU A 115 -18.73 25.33 54.37
N LEU A 116 -19.54 24.34 54.76
CA LEU A 116 -19.77 23.13 53.98
C LEU A 116 -20.37 23.48 52.61
N ARG A 117 -21.45 24.27 52.57
CA ARG A 117 -22.09 24.70 51.32
C ARG A 117 -21.14 25.47 50.40
N GLN A 118 -20.30 26.35 50.96
CA GLN A 118 -19.29 27.08 50.19
C GLN A 118 -18.25 26.12 49.59
N LYS A 119 -17.79 25.13 50.35
CA LYS A 119 -16.84 24.12 49.85
C LYS A 119 -17.45 23.24 48.76
N GLU A 120 -18.70 22.82 48.92
CA GLU A 120 -19.43 22.04 47.91
C GLU A 120 -19.56 22.81 46.60
N GLN A 121 -20.01 24.08 46.65
CA GLN A 121 -20.13 24.93 45.46
C GLN A 121 -18.78 25.18 44.77
N MET A 122 -17.72 25.43 45.54
CA MET A 122 -16.37 25.60 45.00
C MET A 122 -15.85 24.31 44.36
N ALA A 123 -16.11 23.16 44.98
CA ALA A 123 -15.70 21.86 44.44
C ALA A 123 -16.45 21.51 43.14
N GLU A 124 -17.75 21.82 43.08
CA GLU A 124 -18.58 21.62 41.89
C GLU A 124 -18.12 22.51 40.74
N ALA A 125 -17.88 23.80 41.01
CA ALA A 125 -17.37 24.74 40.00
C ALA A 125 -15.99 24.33 39.45
N VAL A 126 -15.06 23.91 40.32
CA VAL A 126 -13.74 23.41 39.89
C VAL A 126 -13.87 22.11 39.08
N SER A 127 -14.82 21.24 39.46
CA SER A 127 -15.08 20.00 38.73
C SER A 127 -15.67 20.27 37.34
N GLU A 128 -16.58 21.24 37.23
CA GLU A 128 -17.18 21.67 35.97
C GLU A 128 -16.14 22.34 35.05
N GLU A 129 -15.32 23.26 35.57
CA GLU A 129 -14.25 23.88 34.80
C GLU A 129 -13.26 22.83 34.27
N ARG A 130 -12.88 21.86 35.11
CA ARG A 130 -12.00 20.76 34.70
C ARG A 130 -12.63 19.89 33.62
N LEU A 131 -13.94 19.63 33.70
CA LEU A 131 -14.69 18.91 32.66
C LEU A 131 -14.69 19.69 31.35
N GLN A 132 -14.95 21.00 31.39
CA GLN A 132 -14.92 21.87 30.20
C GLN A 132 -13.52 21.90 29.57
N GLN A 133 -12.45 22.02 30.36
CA GLN A 133 -11.08 21.94 29.85
C GLN A 133 -10.79 20.59 29.16
N LEU A 134 -11.25 19.48 29.72
CA LEU A 134 -11.12 18.17 29.09
C LEU A 134 -11.89 18.08 27.78
N GLN A 135 -13.11 18.62 27.72
CA GLN A 135 -13.90 18.66 26.48
C GLN A 135 -13.21 19.48 25.39
N VAL A 136 -12.70 20.67 25.73
CA VAL A 136 -11.94 21.52 24.79
C VAL A 136 -10.70 20.79 24.28
N ARG A 137 -9.92 20.18 25.18
CA ARG A 137 -8.71 19.43 24.80
C ARG A 137 -9.04 18.23 23.91
N ASN A 138 -10.12 17.52 24.19
CA ASN A 138 -10.58 16.41 23.36
C ASN A 138 -10.97 16.89 21.96
N ALA A 139 -11.76 17.97 21.86
CA ALA A 139 -12.13 18.58 20.58
C ALA A 139 -10.89 19.02 19.76
N GLN A 140 -9.88 19.60 20.43
CA GLN A 140 -8.60 19.94 19.78
C GLN A 140 -7.87 18.70 19.25
N TYR A 141 -7.81 17.61 20.01
CA TYR A 141 -7.20 16.37 19.54
C TYR A 141 -7.97 15.74 18.38
N GLN A 142 -9.30 15.72 18.44
CA GLN A 142 -10.12 15.23 17.32
C GLN A 142 -9.87 16.01 16.04
N LYS A 143 -9.78 17.34 16.13
CA LYS A 143 -9.44 18.19 14.98
C LYS A 143 -8.07 17.85 14.41
N LYS A 144 -7.05 17.70 15.27
CA LYS A 144 -5.68 17.34 14.85
C LYS A 144 -5.63 15.96 14.21
N ILE A 145 -6.37 14.99 14.74
CA ILE A 145 -6.48 13.64 14.15
C ILE A 145 -7.14 13.72 12.76
N ALA A 146 -8.19 14.53 12.61
CA ALA A 146 -8.85 14.73 11.31
C ALA A 146 -7.89 15.35 10.27
N GLU A 147 -7.13 16.38 10.65
CA GLU A 147 -6.11 17.01 9.81
C GLU A 147 -5.04 16.00 9.37
N MET A 148 -4.45 15.25 10.31
CA MET A 148 -3.45 14.22 10.00
C MET A 148 -4.00 13.10 9.11
N ASN A 149 -5.25 12.70 9.30
CA ASN A 149 -5.89 11.69 8.46
C ASN A 149 -6.11 12.21 7.03
N GLN A 150 -6.45 13.48 6.87
CA GLN A 150 -6.58 14.12 5.56
C GLN A 150 -5.23 14.19 4.84
N GLU A 151 -4.17 14.60 5.53
CA GLU A 151 -2.80 14.59 4.99
C GLU A 151 -2.35 13.18 4.59
N LEU A 152 -2.60 12.19 5.44
CA LEU A 152 -2.29 10.78 5.15
C LEU A 152 -3.02 10.30 3.90
N LEU A 153 -4.29 10.67 3.72
CA LEU A 153 -5.06 10.31 2.54
C LEU A 153 -4.45 10.94 1.28
N GLN A 154 -4.06 12.21 1.32
CA GLN A 154 -3.39 12.87 0.19
C GLN A 154 -2.06 12.20 -0.15
N LEU A 155 -1.25 11.87 0.84
CA LEU A 155 0.01 11.14 0.65
C LEU A 155 -0.19 9.75 0.06
N LYS A 156 -1.24 9.02 0.48
CA LYS A 156 -1.58 7.72 -0.11
C LYS A 156 -1.96 7.86 -1.58
N LEU A 157 -2.74 8.87 -1.94
CA LEU A 157 -3.13 9.12 -3.33
C LEU A 157 -1.94 9.50 -4.20
N THR A 158 -1.05 10.38 -3.73
CA THR A 158 0.15 10.78 -4.48
C THR A 158 1.13 9.62 -4.62
N SER A 159 1.35 8.84 -3.56
CA SER A 159 2.15 7.61 -3.60
C SER A 159 1.59 6.60 -4.58
N GLY A 160 0.28 6.36 -4.57
CA GLY A 160 -0.40 5.47 -5.53
C GLY A 160 -0.20 5.92 -6.98
N LYS A 161 -0.36 7.22 -7.27
CA LYS A 161 -0.09 7.80 -8.60
C LYS A 161 1.38 7.64 -9.00
N ALA A 162 2.31 7.88 -8.09
CA ALA A 162 3.73 7.73 -8.35
C ALA A 162 4.10 6.27 -8.70
N VAL A 163 3.53 5.29 -7.99
CA VAL A 163 3.71 3.86 -8.30
C VAL A 163 3.12 3.49 -9.66
N GLN A 164 1.94 4.01 -10.00
CA GLN A 164 1.34 3.78 -11.32
C GLN A 164 2.22 4.34 -12.45
N ASN A 165 2.70 5.58 -12.31
CA ASN A 165 3.59 6.21 -13.27
C ASN A 165 4.92 5.44 -13.40
N PHE A 166 5.51 5.04 -12.26
CA PHE A 166 6.73 4.25 -12.25
C PHE A 166 6.55 2.92 -13.00
N ASN A 167 5.47 2.19 -12.73
CA ASN A 167 5.16 0.93 -13.41
C ASN A 167 4.86 1.11 -14.91
N PHE A 168 4.32 2.26 -15.31
CA PHE A 168 4.15 2.61 -16.72
C PHE A 168 5.50 2.81 -17.42
N TYR A 169 6.39 3.62 -16.84
CA TYR A 169 7.72 3.85 -17.42
C TYR A 169 8.60 2.61 -17.39
N LYS A 170 8.48 1.78 -16.34
CA LYS A 170 9.17 0.48 -16.27
C LYS A 170 8.79 -0.42 -17.45
N ARG A 171 7.50 -0.51 -17.78
CA ARG A 171 7.02 -1.29 -18.95
C ARG A 171 7.54 -0.72 -20.26
N LYS A 172 7.41 0.60 -20.48
CA LYS A 172 7.96 1.26 -21.68
C LYS A 172 9.46 1.00 -21.87
N LEU A 173 10.22 1.04 -20.77
CA LEU A 173 11.65 0.75 -20.81
C LEU A 173 11.92 -0.71 -21.19
N GLN A 174 11.17 -1.65 -20.62
CA GLN A 174 11.27 -3.06 -20.96
C GLN A 174 10.96 -3.30 -22.44
N ASP A 175 9.86 -2.75 -22.96
CA ASP A 175 9.48 -2.88 -24.37
C ASP A 175 10.57 -2.32 -25.30
N ALA A 176 11.14 -1.15 -24.96
CA ALA A 176 12.22 -0.54 -25.73
C ALA A 176 13.51 -1.38 -25.68
N MET A 177 13.79 -2.00 -24.54
CA MET A 177 14.94 -2.88 -24.37
C MET A 177 14.79 -4.17 -25.18
N GLU A 178 13.60 -4.78 -25.16
CA GLU A 178 13.26 -5.94 -25.99
C GLU A 178 13.39 -5.60 -27.48
N MET A 179 12.84 -4.47 -27.93
CA MET A 179 12.97 -3.99 -29.30
C MET A 179 14.44 -3.76 -29.70
N SER A 180 15.23 -3.14 -28.82
CA SER A 180 16.68 -2.94 -29.03
C SER A 180 17.41 -4.27 -29.20
N THR A 181 17.12 -5.26 -28.36
CA THR A 181 17.72 -6.60 -28.50
C THR A 181 17.34 -7.29 -29.81
N SER A 182 16.08 -7.16 -30.24
CA SER A 182 15.63 -7.68 -31.54
C SER A 182 16.35 -6.99 -32.70
N LEU A 183 16.45 -5.65 -32.67
CA LEU A 183 17.14 -4.88 -33.71
C LEU A 183 18.64 -5.22 -33.75
N MET A 184 19.29 -5.41 -32.61
CA MET A 184 20.68 -5.86 -32.57
C MET A 184 20.85 -7.24 -33.22
N LYS A 185 19.92 -8.16 -32.98
CA LYS A 185 19.92 -9.48 -33.64
C LYS A 185 19.75 -9.35 -35.16
N ASP A 186 18.79 -8.53 -35.60
CA ASP A 186 18.54 -8.27 -37.03
C ASP A 186 19.74 -7.62 -37.72
N ILE A 187 20.40 -6.66 -37.06
CA ILE A 187 21.61 -6.01 -37.57
C ILE A 187 22.73 -7.04 -37.73
N SER A 188 22.94 -7.91 -36.74
CA SER A 188 23.95 -8.97 -36.81
C SER A 188 23.67 -9.93 -37.96
N GLN A 189 22.41 -10.37 -38.13
CA GLN A 189 22.01 -11.24 -39.25
C GLN A 189 22.20 -10.57 -40.61
N ARG A 190 21.79 -9.29 -40.76
CA ARG A 190 21.98 -8.54 -42.00
C ARG A 190 23.46 -8.33 -42.33
N LYS A 191 24.31 -8.09 -41.33
CA LYS A 191 25.76 -8.00 -41.53
C LYS A 191 26.35 -9.30 -42.07
N GLU A 192 25.94 -10.46 -41.53
CA GLU A 192 26.38 -11.77 -42.02
C GLU A 192 25.95 -12.01 -43.47
N VAL A 193 24.70 -11.68 -43.81
CA VAL A 193 24.20 -11.79 -45.20
C VAL A 193 24.96 -10.84 -46.12
N LEU A 194 25.21 -9.60 -45.71
CA LEU A 194 25.99 -8.64 -46.47
C LEU A 194 27.41 -9.16 -46.75
N GLU A 195 28.06 -9.75 -45.75
CA GLU A 195 29.39 -10.35 -45.92
C GLU A 195 29.37 -11.54 -46.90
N LYS A 196 28.29 -12.33 -46.94
CA LYS A 196 28.11 -13.39 -47.96
C LYS A 196 27.94 -12.79 -49.35
N ILE A 197 27.07 -11.80 -49.51
CA ILE A 197 26.84 -11.12 -50.80
C ILE A 197 28.13 -10.47 -51.30
N VAL A 198 28.88 -9.78 -50.45
CA VAL A 198 30.15 -9.15 -50.86
C VAL A 198 31.15 -10.20 -51.37
N ARG A 199 31.23 -11.36 -50.71
CA ARG A 199 32.06 -12.49 -51.18
C ARG A 199 31.57 -13.05 -52.52
N GLU A 200 30.26 -13.27 -52.67
CA GLU A 200 29.67 -13.76 -53.91
C GLU A 200 29.87 -12.79 -55.07
N THR A 201 29.62 -11.49 -54.86
CA THR A 201 29.84 -10.44 -55.87
C THR A 201 31.31 -10.39 -56.31
N ALA A 202 32.26 -10.54 -55.39
CA ALA A 202 33.69 -10.60 -55.76
C ALA A 202 34.02 -11.81 -56.65
N VAL A 203 33.40 -12.97 -56.39
CA VAL A 203 33.54 -14.16 -57.25
C VAL A 203 32.89 -13.93 -58.61
N VAL A 204 31.67 -13.38 -58.64
CA VAL A 204 30.94 -13.10 -59.89
C VAL A 204 31.68 -12.08 -60.74
N GLU A 205 32.22 -11.00 -60.16
CA GLU A 205 33.03 -10.01 -60.90
C GLU A 205 34.30 -10.64 -61.47
N LYS A 206 34.97 -11.54 -60.74
CA LYS A 206 36.11 -12.29 -61.27
C LYS A 206 35.72 -13.16 -62.47
N GLN A 207 34.63 -13.92 -62.34
CA GLN A 207 34.12 -14.76 -63.43
C GLN A 207 33.67 -13.93 -64.64
N ARG A 208 33.04 -12.77 -64.40
CA ARG A 208 32.65 -11.81 -65.43
C ARG A 208 33.88 -11.29 -66.18
N ALA A 209 34.93 -10.87 -65.48
CA ALA A 209 36.17 -10.42 -66.11
C ALA A 209 36.85 -11.52 -66.95
N GLU A 210 36.86 -12.77 -66.46
CA GLU A 210 37.36 -13.92 -67.23
C GLU A 210 36.52 -14.16 -68.50
N ALA A 211 35.19 -14.11 -68.39
CA ALA A 211 34.28 -14.26 -69.53
C ALA A 211 34.40 -13.12 -70.54
N GLU A 212 34.54 -11.86 -70.09
CA GLU A 212 34.77 -10.69 -70.95
C GLU A 212 36.08 -10.84 -71.74
N LEU A 213 37.17 -11.28 -71.10
CA LEU A 213 38.44 -11.57 -71.77
C LEU A 213 38.30 -12.64 -72.85
N VAL A 214 37.52 -13.70 -72.60
CA VAL A 214 37.26 -14.75 -73.60
C VAL A 214 36.41 -14.19 -74.75
N ASN A 215 35.38 -13.40 -74.44
CA ASN A 215 34.52 -12.79 -75.45
C ASN A 215 35.30 -11.82 -76.36
N GLU A 216 36.18 -10.98 -75.80
CA GLU A 216 37.07 -10.11 -76.58
C GLU A 216 37.99 -10.91 -77.51
N LYS A 217 38.55 -12.04 -77.04
CA LYS A 217 39.36 -12.94 -77.89
C LYS A 217 38.53 -13.52 -79.03
N LEU A 218 37.32 -13.99 -78.75
CA LEU A 218 36.43 -14.52 -79.78
C LEU A 218 36.03 -13.44 -80.79
N GLN A 219 35.70 -12.22 -80.35
CA GLN A 219 35.42 -11.10 -81.25
C GLN A 219 36.62 -10.78 -82.16
N LYS A 220 37.85 -10.78 -81.62
CA LYS A 220 39.08 -10.64 -82.43
C LYS A 220 39.22 -11.79 -83.44
N GLN A 221 38.98 -13.02 -83.02
CA GLN A 221 38.99 -14.17 -83.94
C GLN A 221 37.92 -14.05 -85.04
N PHE A 222 36.72 -13.56 -84.72
CA PHE A 222 35.68 -13.30 -85.70
C PHE A 222 36.03 -12.15 -86.66
N SER A 223 36.70 -11.10 -86.18
CA SER A 223 37.18 -10.02 -87.07
C SER A 223 38.32 -10.48 -87.98
N ASP A 224 39.20 -11.36 -87.50
CA ASP A 224 40.31 -11.93 -88.27
C ASP A 224 39.83 -12.99 -89.26
N TYR A 225 38.70 -13.66 -88.97
CA TYR A 225 38.09 -14.67 -89.82
C TYR A 225 37.27 -14.03 -90.95
N SER A 226 37.93 -13.76 -92.08
CA SER A 226 37.27 -13.36 -93.33
C SER A 226 36.99 -14.59 -94.20
N VAL A 227 35.71 -14.90 -94.41
CA VAL A 227 35.28 -15.96 -95.34
C VAL A 227 35.70 -15.56 -96.75
N PRO A 228 36.56 -16.33 -97.43
CA PRO A 228 36.99 -16.00 -98.78
C PRO A 228 35.78 -15.89 -99.72
N PRO A 229 35.69 -14.86 -100.57
CA PRO A 229 34.57 -14.72 -101.50
C PRO A 229 34.40 -15.99 -102.34
N VAL A 230 33.16 -16.46 -102.54
CA VAL A 230 32.85 -17.71 -103.26
C VAL A 230 33.56 -17.76 -104.63
N MET A 231 33.73 -16.62 -105.29
CA MET A 231 34.47 -16.50 -106.55
C MET A 231 35.95 -16.89 -106.46
N SER A 232 36.63 -16.61 -105.34
CA SER A 232 38.02 -17.05 -105.11
C SER A 232 38.12 -18.57 -105.02
N TYR A 233 37.16 -19.21 -104.35
CA TYR A 233 37.08 -20.68 -104.29
C TYR A 233 36.78 -21.29 -105.66
N VAL A 234 35.86 -20.70 -106.42
CA VAL A 234 35.53 -21.13 -107.80
C VAL A 234 36.74 -20.99 -108.73
N GLN A 235 37.45 -19.86 -108.68
CA GLN A 235 38.68 -19.64 -109.47
C GLN A 235 39.78 -20.66 -109.13
N LYS A 236 40.02 -20.93 -107.84
CA LYS A 236 40.97 -21.98 -107.44
C LYS A 236 40.54 -23.36 -107.93
N LYS A 237 39.24 -23.67 -107.90
CA LYS A 237 38.70 -24.95 -108.39
C LYS A 237 38.80 -25.09 -109.92
N MET A 238 38.60 -24.00 -110.66
CA MET A 238 38.85 -23.96 -112.10
C MET A 238 40.34 -24.17 -112.42
N ALA A 239 41.25 -23.53 -111.69
CA ALA A 239 42.68 -23.71 -111.86
C ALA A 239 43.11 -25.18 -111.63
N VAL A 240 42.52 -25.86 -110.64
CA VAL A 240 42.74 -27.30 -110.42
C VAL A 240 42.25 -28.12 -111.62
N ALA A 241 41.06 -27.84 -112.14
CA ALA A 241 40.52 -28.55 -113.31
C ALA A 241 41.36 -28.36 -114.59
N ASP A 242 41.92 -27.16 -114.80
CA ASP A 242 42.81 -26.90 -115.94
C ASP A 242 44.17 -27.59 -115.80
N LEU A 243 44.71 -27.67 -114.58
CA LEU A 243 45.90 -28.47 -114.28
C LEU A 243 45.66 -29.97 -114.52
N GLU A 244 44.50 -30.50 -114.13
CA GLU A 244 44.13 -31.90 -114.41
C GLU A 244 44.05 -32.20 -115.92
N LYS A 245 43.49 -31.29 -116.72
CA LYS A 245 43.49 -31.42 -118.20
C LYS A 245 44.91 -31.37 -118.77
N SER A 246 45.76 -30.52 -118.21
CA SER A 246 47.17 -30.39 -118.61
C SER A 246 47.93 -31.69 -118.34
N ILE A 247 47.70 -32.32 -117.18
CA ILE A 247 48.28 -33.62 -116.83
C ILE A 247 47.84 -34.68 -117.83
N LYS A 248 46.55 -34.80 -118.14
CA LYS A 248 46.04 -35.78 -119.12
C LYS A 248 46.60 -35.60 -120.53
N THR A 249 46.82 -34.36 -120.96
CA THR A 249 47.45 -34.07 -122.26
C THR A 249 48.93 -34.45 -122.29
N TRP A 250 49.66 -34.22 -121.20
CA TRP A 250 51.04 -34.71 -121.05
C TRP A 250 51.12 -36.24 -121.03
N GLU A 251 50.22 -36.92 -120.31
CA GLU A 251 50.12 -38.38 -120.31
C GLU A 251 49.88 -38.94 -121.72
N SER A 252 49.00 -38.30 -122.49
CA SER A 252 48.73 -38.67 -123.88
C SER A 252 49.95 -38.47 -124.80
N LYS A 253 50.70 -37.37 -124.62
CA LYS A 253 51.97 -37.12 -125.36
C LYS A 253 53.04 -38.16 -125.02
N VAL A 254 53.15 -38.56 -123.75
CA VAL A 254 54.09 -39.61 -123.31
C VAL A 254 53.69 -40.97 -123.90
N ALA A 255 52.39 -41.27 -123.99
CA ALA A 255 51.91 -42.49 -124.65
C ALA A 255 52.28 -42.52 -126.15
N VAL A 256 52.08 -41.40 -126.87
CA VAL A 256 52.47 -41.28 -128.29
C VAL A 256 53.98 -41.42 -128.47
N ALA A 257 54.80 -40.82 -127.59
CA ALA A 257 56.25 -40.97 -127.61
C ALA A 257 56.73 -42.41 -127.32
N LYS A 258 56.03 -43.13 -126.42
CA LYS A 258 56.31 -44.55 -126.17
C LYS A 258 55.93 -45.43 -127.38
N MET A 259 54.80 -45.17 -128.03
CA MET A 259 54.36 -45.90 -129.22
C MET A 259 55.28 -45.66 -130.41
N SER A 260 55.77 -44.43 -130.62
CA SER A 260 56.73 -44.10 -131.68
C SER A 260 58.11 -44.71 -131.42
N LEU A 261 58.59 -44.74 -130.17
CA LEU A 261 59.83 -45.46 -129.82
C LEU A 261 59.71 -46.97 -130.10
N GLN A 262 58.53 -47.55 -129.87
CA GLN A 262 58.25 -48.97 -130.11
C GLN A 262 58.19 -49.30 -131.60
N SER A 263 57.66 -48.41 -132.44
CA SER A 263 57.68 -48.57 -133.91
C SER A 263 59.07 -48.39 -134.51
N TYR A 264 59.88 -47.44 -134.02
CA TYR A 264 61.30 -47.31 -134.42
C TYR A 264 62.13 -48.56 -134.04
N ARG A 265 61.92 -49.15 -132.85
CA ARG A 265 62.55 -50.42 -132.47
C ARG A 265 62.14 -51.59 -133.37
N ARG A 266 60.89 -51.64 -133.83
CA ARG A 266 60.40 -52.68 -134.75
C ARG A 266 60.95 -52.50 -136.17
N ALA A 267 61.12 -51.27 -136.65
CA ALA A 267 61.74 -50.96 -137.93
C ALA A 267 63.25 -51.30 -137.95
N TRP A 268 63.98 -50.96 -136.88
CA TRP A 268 65.41 -51.29 -136.74
C TRP A 268 65.69 -52.81 -136.71
N ASN A 269 64.84 -53.58 -136.03
CA ASN A 269 64.99 -55.05 -135.98
C ASN A 269 64.66 -55.76 -137.31
N LYS A 270 63.94 -55.11 -138.24
CA LYS A 270 63.64 -55.66 -139.58
C LYS A 270 64.82 -55.48 -140.56
N VAL A 271 65.56 -54.37 -140.46
CA VAL A 271 66.76 -54.11 -141.29
C VAL A 271 67.96 -54.96 -140.85
N LYS A 272 68.06 -55.30 -139.56
CA LYS A 272 69.12 -56.18 -139.02
C LYS A 272 69.05 -57.63 -139.51
N LYS A 273 67.90 -58.09 -140.03
CA LYS A 273 67.69 -59.48 -140.50
C LYS A 273 67.90 -59.70 -142.00
N SER A 274 68.13 -58.66 -142.80
CA SER A 274 68.40 -58.76 -144.25
C SER A 274 69.89 -58.64 -144.63
N GLY A 275 70.79 -58.65 -143.64
CA GLY A 275 72.26 -58.69 -143.83
C GLY A 275 72.88 -60.10 -143.77
N ASN A 276 72.12 -61.15 -144.09
CA ASN A 276 72.60 -62.53 -144.13
C ASN A 276 71.86 -63.32 -145.24
N GLN A 277 72.13 -63.01 -146.50
CA GLN A 277 72.09 -63.90 -147.67
C GLN A 277 72.50 -63.12 -148.94
N HIS A 278 73.68 -63.48 -149.46
CA HIS A 278 74.40 -62.99 -150.65
C HIS A 278 75.09 -61.62 -150.58
#